data_AF-H6BBG1-F1
#
_entry.id   AF-H6BBG1-F1
#
_cell.length_a   1.000
_cell.length_b   1.000
_cell.length_c   1.000
_cell.angle_alpha   90.00
_cell.angle_beta   90.00
_cell.angle_gamma   90.00
#
_symmetry.space_group_name_H-M   'P 1'
#
loop_
_entity.id
_entity.type
_entity.pdbx_description
1 polymer ?
#
loop_
_entity_poly.entity_id
_entity_poly.type
_entity_poly.pdbx_seq_one_letter_code
_entity_poly.pdbx_strand_id
1 'polypeptide(L)' 'LGAICGAGLVKAFQKPYYDRYGGGANVVAHGYTKGVGLAAEIIGTFVLVYTVFSATDPKRSARDSHVP' A
#
# COMPACT_ATOMS: atom_id res chain seq x y z
N LEU A 1 12.11 2.64 -2.59
CA LEU A 1 12.58 3.83 -3.34
C LEU A 1 11.45 4.52 -4.09
N GLY A 2 10.74 3.82 -4.99
CA GLY A 2 9.64 4.42 -5.78
C GLY A 2 8.58 5.17 -4.95
N ALA A 3 8.13 4.60 -3.83
CA ALA A 3 7.13 5.25 -2.96
C ALA A 3 7.61 6.60 -2.38
N ILE A 4 8.86 6.69 -1.93
CA ILE A 4 9.45 7.93 -1.37
C ILE A 4 9.61 8.97 -2.48
N CYS A 5 10.16 8.57 -3.64
CA CYS A 5 10.29 9.45 -4.80
C CYS A 5 8.92 9.99 -5.26
N GLY A 6 7.91 9.12 -5.33
CA GLY A 6 6.55 9.50 -5.71
C GLY A 6 5.91 10.47 -4.74
N ALA A 7 5.96 10.19 -3.43
CA ALA A 7 5.45 11.10 -2.41
C ALA A 7 6.18 12.45 -2.43
N GLY A 8 7.50 12.44 -2.62
CA GLY A 8 8.32 13.65 -2.78
C GLY A 8 7.91 14.49 -3.99
N LEU A 9 7.61 13.85 -5.13
CA LEU A 9 7.12 14.53 -6.34
C LEU A 9 5.77 15.23 -6.09
N VAL A 10 4.83 14.55 -5.45
CA VAL A 10 3.51 15.13 -5.11
C VAL A 10 3.68 16.32 -4.18
N LYS A 11 4.54 16.18 -3.15
CA LYS A 11 4.85 17.29 -2.24
C LYS A 11 5.52 18.47 -2.95
N ALA A 12 6.37 18.22 -3.95
CA ALA A 12 7.03 19.29 -4.69
C ALA A 12 6.05 20.14 -5.52
N PHE A 13 5.01 19.54 -6.11
CA PHE A 13 4.03 20.26 -6.92
C PHE A 13 3.02 21.07 -6.12
N GLN A 14 2.62 20.61 -4.92
CA GLN A 14 1.59 21.27 -4.12
C GLN A 14 1.93 21.32 -2.63
N LYS A 15 3.15 21.74 -2.28
CA LYS A 15 3.68 21.68 -0.91
C LYS A 15 2.74 22.24 0.19
N PRO A 16 2.14 23.44 0.06
CA PRO A 16 1.26 23.96 1.11
C PRO A 16 0.02 23.11 1.34
N TYR A 17 -0.56 22.57 0.27
CA TYR A 17 -1.74 21.69 0.35
C TYR A 17 -1.38 20.29 0.82
N TYR A 18 -0.25 19.74 0.36
CA TYR A 18 0.27 18.46 0.82
C TYR A 18 0.42 18.45 2.34
N ASP A 19 1.08 19.47 2.89
CA ASP A 19 1.31 19.56 4.35
C ASP A 19 0.00 19.86 5.11
N ARG A 20 -0.88 20.72 4.56
CA ARG A 20 -2.17 21.05 5.18
C ARG A 20 -3.13 19.87 5.29
N TYR A 21 -3.12 18.96 4.31
CA TYR A 21 -4.06 17.84 4.22
C TYR A 21 -3.44 16.48 4.61
N GLY A 22 -2.34 16.48 5.37
CA GLY A 22 -1.78 15.27 5.97
C GLY A 22 -0.94 14.39 5.03
N GLY A 23 -0.65 14.86 3.81
CA GLY A 23 0.35 14.27 2.92
C GLY A 23 0.07 12.84 2.45
N GLY A 24 -1.17 12.37 2.53
CA GLY A 24 -1.53 10.99 2.15
C GLY A 24 -0.97 9.91 3.09
N ALA A 25 -0.62 10.27 4.33
CA ALA A 25 -0.14 9.31 5.31
C ALA A 25 -1.29 8.46 5.87
N ASN A 26 -1.06 7.16 6.02
CA ASN A 26 -2.02 6.25 6.66
C ASN A 26 -2.05 6.49 8.17
N VAL A 27 -3.25 6.70 8.72
CA VAL A 27 -3.49 6.91 10.15
C VAL A 27 -4.76 6.20 10.58
N VAL A 28 -4.85 5.80 11.85
CA VAL A 28 -6.12 5.33 12.41
C VAL A 28 -7.02 6.55 12.62
N ALA A 29 -8.19 6.56 11.97
CA ALA A 29 -9.13 7.65 12.07
C ALA A 29 -9.63 7.83 13.51
N HIS A 30 -9.94 9.08 13.87
CA HIS A 30 -10.49 9.39 15.19
C HIS A 30 -11.79 8.60 15.45
N GLY A 31 -11.95 8.10 16.67
CA GLY A 31 -13.10 7.25 17.05
C GLY A 31 -12.85 5.75 16.88
N TYR A 32 -11.74 5.34 16.25
CA TYR A 32 -11.34 3.94 16.15
C TYR A 32 -10.13 3.65 17.04
N THR A 33 -10.11 2.45 17.62
CA THR A 33 -8.96 1.99 18.41
C THR A 33 -7.86 1.46 17.49
N LYS A 34 -6.63 1.41 17.99
CA LYS A 34 -5.51 0.77 17.27
C LYS A 34 -5.79 -0.70 16.93
N GLY A 35 -6.53 -1.41 17.80
CA GLY A 35 -6.93 -2.79 17.57
C GLY A 35 -7.83 -2.95 16.35
N VAL A 36 -8.82 -2.05 16.19
CA VAL A 36 -9.69 -2.04 15.00
C VAL A 36 -8.88 -1.72 13.74
N GLY A 37 -8.00 -0.71 13.79
CA GLY A 37 -7.14 -0.36 12.67
C GLY A 37 -6.24 -1.53 12.23
N LEU A 38 -5.62 -2.21 13.20
CA LEU A 38 -4.79 -3.39 12.93
C LEU A 38 -5.59 -4.52 12.29
N ALA A 39 -6.77 -4.83 12.82
CA ALA A 39 -7.62 -5.88 12.27
C ALA A 39 -8.06 -5.57 10.83
N ALA A 40 -8.41 -4.32 10.55
CA ALA A 40 -8.78 -3.88 9.20
C ALA A 40 -7.63 -4.09 8.19
N GLU A 41 -6.40 -3.71 8.56
CA GLU A 41 -5.22 -3.90 7.70
C GLU A 41 -4.91 -5.39 7.46
N ILE A 42 -5.05 -6.25 8.49
CA ILE A 42 -4.86 -7.70 8.35
C ILE A 42 -5.88 -8.29 7.39
N ILE A 43 -7.17 -7.98 7.56
CA ILE A 43 -8.23 -8.53 6.72
C ILE A 43 -8.11 -8.01 5.28
N GLY A 44 -7.87 -6.71 5.09
CA GLY A 44 -7.69 -6.13 3.77
C GLY A 44 -6.51 -6.73 3.02
N THR A 45 -5.37 -6.90 3.69
CA THR A 45 -4.18 -7.53 3.11
C THR A 45 -4.40 -9.01 2.84
N PHE A 46 -5.11 -9.73 3.72
CA PHE A 46 -5.47 -11.11 3.49
C PHE A 46 -6.30 -11.27 2.22
N VAL A 47 -7.35 -10.44 2.04
CA VAL A 47 -8.18 -10.47 0.82
C VAL A 47 -7.34 -10.16 -0.42
N LEU A 48 -6.45 -9.16 -0.35
CA LEU A 48 -5.54 -8.81 -1.44
C LEU A 48 -4.64 -10.00 -1.81
N VAL A 49 -3.91 -10.56 -0.84
CA VAL A 49 -2.95 -11.64 -1.08
C VAL A 49 -3.66 -12.93 -1.52
N TYR A 50 -4.82 -13.24 -0.92
CA TYR A 50 -5.68 -14.33 -1.37
C TYR A 50 -6.08 -14.17 -2.84
N THR A 51 -6.45 -12.95 -3.24
CA THR A 51 -6.80 -12.64 -4.63
C THR A 51 -5.60 -12.80 -5.54
N VAL A 52 -4.40 -12.34 -5.12
CA VAL A 52 -3.16 -12.51 -5.89
C VAL A 52 -2.87 -13.99 -6.12
N PHE A 53 -2.94 -14.84 -5.09
CA PHE A 53 -2.75 -16.27 -5.25
C PHE A 53 -3.80 -16.89 -6.17
N SER A 54 -5.07 -16.49 -6.02
CA SER A 54 -6.16 -16.97 -6.88
C SER A 54 -6.02 -16.51 -8.34
N ALA A 55 -5.34 -15.39 -8.56
CA ALA A 55 -5.04 -14.84 -9.88
C ALA A 55 -3.73 -15.38 -10.50
N THR A 56 -3.02 -16.29 -9.82
CA THR A 56 -1.81 -16.89 -10.39
C THR A 56 -2.15 -17.77 -11.59
N ASP A 57 -1.43 -17.58 -12.69
CA ASP A 57 -1.50 -18.48 -13.84
C ASP A 57 -0.54 -19.65 -13.62
N PRO A 58 -1.02 -20.90 -13.48
CA PRO A 58 -0.17 -22.05 -13.18
C PRO A 58 0.80 -22.41 -14.32
N LYS A 59 0.65 -21.81 -15.50
CA LYS A 59 1.43 -22.13 -16.71
C LYS A 59 2.40 -21.03 -17.12
N ARG A 60 2.39 -19.88 -16.44
CA ARG A 60 3.23 -18.73 -16.81
C ARG A 60 4.03 -18.24 -15.62
N SER A 61 5.34 -18.10 -15.83
CA SER A 61 6.27 -17.52 -14.86
C SER A 61 6.89 -16.24 -15.43
N ALA A 62 7.47 -15.42 -14.56
CA ALA A 62 8.21 -14.24 -15.00
C ALA A 62 9.40 -14.63 -15.89
N ARG A 63 9.83 -13.70 -16.76
CA ARG A 63 11.04 -13.91 -17.57
C ARG A 63 12.24 -14.05 -16.62
N ASP A 64 13.03 -15.10 -16.83
CA ASP A 64 14.22 -15.42 -16.00
C ASP A 64 13.88 -15.72 -14.53
N SER A 65 12.88 -16.60 -14.32
CA SER A 65 12.43 -17.02 -12.98
C SER A 65 13.34 -18.05 -12.30
N HIS A 66 14.50 -18.38 -12.86
CA HIS A 66 15.38 -19.38 -12.24
C HIS A 66 15.92 -18.80 -10.94
N VAL A 67 15.41 -19.32 -9.83
CA VAL A 67 15.88 -18.98 -8.49
C VAL A 67 17.14 -19.82 -8.25
N PRO A 68 18.27 -19.24 -7.78
CA PRO A 68 19.43 -20.02 -7.36
C PRO A 68 19.15 -20.88 -6.12
#